data_AF-A0A1G2QWH6-F1
#
_entry.id   AF-A0A1G2QWH6-F1
#
_cell.length_a   1.000
_cell.length_b   1.000
_cell.length_c   1.000
_cell.angle_alpha   90.00
_cell.angle_beta   90.00
_cell.angle_gamma   90.00
#
_symmetry.space_group_name_H-M   'P 1'
#
loop_
_entity.id
_entity.type
_entity.pdbx_description
1 polymer ?
#
loop_
_entity_poly.entity_id
_entity_poly.type
_entity_poly.pdbx_seq_one_letter_code
_entity_poly.pdbx_strand_id
1 'polypeptide(L)'
;LVWILQKFVNGLYRNFGPGTTGFPKSEGESLMYQILQDLGRFICWFLDEGEISLDSLSSALERYRRLLQITKWYIYKGPGTDYVTLWASETAVLAKKDEDAMGEARCADALFMAGAVKFGAFRLNLHETNPDASLSPVYIDMRVIRSHPEERRIVADEYEKLIRNIPFDVLADVPTAVTPFVAMLADRLGVPMVTPRGNEKTHGSGATIDGAFQPGQRALVIDDLITSADSKLEAIRTLEAGGLVVTDVVVLIDRQQGGVERLQEAGYKVHVKYLISKLLHYYMETGRLEQEKGQQVFKYLGL
;
A
#
# COMPACT_ATOMS: atom_id res chain seq x y z
N LEU A 1 -30.69 -13.23 2.13
CA LEU A 1 -30.49 -11.97 1.38
C LEU A 1 -31.80 -11.46 0.76
N VAL A 2 -32.49 -12.28 -0.05
CA VAL A 2 -33.80 -11.96 -0.67
C VAL A 2 -34.82 -11.39 0.33
N TRP A 3 -34.98 -12.02 1.50
CA TRP A 3 -35.90 -11.54 2.54
C TRP A 3 -35.55 -10.13 3.07
N ILE A 4 -34.26 -9.81 3.19
CA ILE A 4 -33.78 -8.50 3.64
C ILE A 4 -34.06 -7.43 2.56
N LEU A 5 -33.76 -7.77 1.31
CA LEU A 5 -34.04 -6.90 0.15
C LEU A 5 -35.54 -6.63 0.02
N GLN A 6 -36.38 -7.64 0.22
CA GLN A 6 -37.84 -7.49 0.13
C GLN A 6 -38.43 -6.65 1.27
N LYS A 7 -37.90 -6.78 2.49
CA LYS A 7 -38.25 -5.90 3.61
C LYS A 7 -37.84 -4.45 3.36
N PHE A 8 -36.67 -4.23 2.75
CA PHE A 8 -36.16 -2.90 2.42
C PHE A 8 -36.99 -2.23 1.30
N VAL A 9 -37.28 -2.95 0.22
CA VAL A 9 -38.13 -2.46 -0.89
C VAL A 9 -39.55 -2.12 -0.39
N ASN A 10 -40.13 -2.97 0.45
CA ASN A 10 -41.44 -2.69 1.06
C ASN A 10 -41.42 -1.47 2.00
N GLY A 11 -40.29 -1.23 2.67
CA GLY A 11 -40.07 -0.03 3.49
C GLY A 11 -39.96 1.25 2.65
N LEU A 12 -39.24 1.19 1.53
CA LEU A 12 -39.12 2.30 0.59
C LEU A 12 -40.48 2.62 -0.07
N TYR A 13 -41.22 1.61 -0.52
CA TYR A 13 -42.52 1.81 -1.16
C TYR A 13 -43.58 2.36 -0.19
N ARG A 14 -43.55 1.95 1.09
CA ARG A 14 -44.44 2.51 2.12
C ARG A 14 -44.18 3.97 2.43
N ASN A 15 -42.90 4.36 2.45
CA ASN A 15 -42.50 5.70 2.87
C ASN A 15 -42.43 6.70 1.71
N PHE A 16 -42.30 6.21 0.47
CA PHE A 16 -42.02 7.02 -0.72
C PHE A 16 -42.81 6.60 -1.97
N GLY A 17 -43.86 5.79 -1.80
CA GLY A 17 -44.71 5.33 -2.91
C GLY A 17 -45.65 6.42 -3.45
N PRO A 18 -46.32 6.16 -4.59
CA PRO A 18 -47.21 7.13 -5.22
C PRO A 18 -48.31 7.60 -4.25
N GLY A 19 -48.37 8.92 -3.98
CA GLY A 19 -49.37 9.53 -3.09
C GLY A 19 -48.82 10.10 -1.77
N THR A 20 -47.53 9.92 -1.46
CA THR A 20 -46.91 10.59 -0.31
C THR A 20 -46.60 12.05 -0.63
N THR A 21 -47.29 12.99 0.04
CA THR A 21 -47.16 14.44 -0.19
C THR A 21 -45.84 14.98 0.36
N GLY A 22 -44.84 15.16 -0.51
CA GLY A 22 -43.57 15.77 -0.09
C GLY A 22 -42.47 15.94 -1.13
N PHE A 23 -42.69 15.63 -2.42
CA PHE A 23 -41.66 15.77 -3.46
C PHE A 23 -41.92 16.95 -4.41
N PRO A 24 -40.90 17.74 -4.78
CA PRO A 24 -40.99 18.65 -5.92
C PRO A 24 -40.95 17.82 -7.21
N LYS A 25 -42.00 17.96 -8.02
CA LYS A 25 -42.10 17.38 -9.36
C LYS A 25 -41.10 18.09 -10.29
N SER A 26 -40.00 17.44 -10.70
CA SER A 26 -39.46 17.63 -12.07
C SER A 26 -38.28 16.73 -12.48
N GLU A 27 -37.38 16.27 -11.62
CA GLU A 27 -36.26 15.40 -12.08
C GLU A 27 -35.87 14.28 -11.08
N GLY A 28 -35.91 14.56 -9.77
CA GLY A 28 -35.59 13.58 -8.73
C GLY A 28 -36.56 12.40 -8.64
N GLU A 29 -37.84 12.60 -8.99
CA GLU A 29 -38.84 11.53 -9.07
C GLU A 29 -38.50 10.53 -10.18
N SER A 30 -37.97 10.99 -11.32
CA SER A 30 -37.58 10.12 -12.43
C SER A 30 -36.39 9.24 -12.07
N LEU A 31 -35.38 9.81 -11.40
CA LEU A 31 -34.17 9.07 -11.03
C LEU A 31 -34.47 7.99 -9.97
N MET A 32 -35.28 8.33 -8.96
CA MET A 32 -35.65 7.38 -7.92
C MET A 32 -36.59 6.29 -8.45
N TYR A 33 -37.47 6.62 -9.38
CA TYR A 33 -38.31 5.65 -10.08
C TYR A 33 -37.46 4.70 -10.96
N GLN A 34 -36.46 5.23 -11.68
CA GLN A 34 -35.50 4.44 -12.45
C GLN A 34 -34.72 3.47 -11.55
N ILE A 35 -34.24 3.96 -10.41
CA ILE A 35 -33.53 3.19 -9.39
C ILE A 35 -34.38 2.03 -8.87
N LEU A 36 -35.66 2.28 -8.54
CA LEU A 36 -36.57 1.25 -8.05
C LEU A 36 -36.91 0.23 -9.15
N GLN A 37 -37.03 0.66 -10.41
CA GLN A 37 -37.21 -0.25 -11.53
C GLN A 37 -35.99 -1.13 -11.77
N ASP A 38 -34.78 -0.57 -11.71
CA ASP A 38 -33.54 -1.31 -11.92
C ASP A 38 -33.29 -2.31 -10.79
N LEU A 39 -33.59 -1.92 -9.55
CA LEU A 39 -33.56 -2.83 -8.40
C LEU A 39 -34.60 -3.95 -8.53
N GLY A 40 -35.81 -3.64 -9.03
CA GLY A 40 -36.85 -4.61 -9.32
C GLY A 40 -36.44 -5.62 -10.40
N ARG A 41 -35.87 -5.14 -11.52
CA ARG A 41 -35.33 -5.99 -12.59
C ARG A 41 -34.19 -6.88 -12.08
N PHE A 42 -33.32 -6.34 -11.24
CA PHE A 42 -32.23 -7.11 -10.62
C PHE A 42 -32.76 -8.22 -9.70
N ILE A 43 -33.78 -7.95 -8.88
CA ILE A 43 -34.40 -8.96 -8.02
C ILE A 43 -35.13 -10.03 -8.84
N CYS A 44 -35.84 -9.67 -9.91
CA CYS A 44 -36.48 -10.63 -10.81
C CYS A 44 -35.43 -11.51 -11.51
N TRP A 45 -34.37 -10.91 -12.05
CA TRP A 45 -33.26 -11.65 -12.65
C TRP A 45 -32.57 -12.59 -11.64
N PHE A 46 -32.37 -12.15 -10.40
CA PHE A 46 -31.81 -12.95 -9.29
C PHE A 46 -32.70 -14.14 -8.89
N LEU A 47 -34.02 -14.04 -9.06
CA LEU A 47 -34.96 -15.10 -8.70
C LEU A 47 -35.19 -16.12 -9.83
N ASP A 48 -34.99 -15.72 -11.09
CA ASP A 48 -35.19 -16.58 -12.26
C ASP A 48 -33.94 -17.40 -12.65
N GLU A 49 -32.74 -16.85 -12.52
CA GLU A 49 -31.48 -17.50 -12.93
C GLU A 49 -30.75 -18.08 -11.72
N GLY A 50 -30.98 -19.38 -11.45
CA GLY A 50 -30.57 -20.08 -10.24
C GLY A 50 -29.07 -20.31 -10.00
N GLU A 51 -28.15 -19.76 -10.80
CA GLU A 51 -26.70 -19.78 -10.52
C GLU A 51 -26.01 -18.51 -11.04
N ILE A 52 -25.28 -17.81 -10.18
CA ILE A 52 -24.58 -16.56 -10.51
C ILE A 52 -23.06 -16.78 -10.40
N SER A 53 -22.31 -16.44 -11.45
CA SER A 53 -20.85 -16.39 -11.42
C SER A 53 -20.35 -15.29 -10.49
N LEU A 54 -19.18 -15.48 -9.85
CA LEU A 54 -18.59 -14.51 -8.92
C LEU A 54 -18.46 -13.08 -9.51
N ASP A 55 -18.18 -12.96 -10.81
CA ASP A 55 -18.06 -11.67 -11.50
C ASP A 55 -19.40 -10.93 -11.64
N SER A 56 -20.48 -11.69 -11.81
CA SER A 56 -21.84 -11.14 -11.89
C SER A 56 -22.32 -10.69 -10.51
N LEU A 57 -21.89 -11.38 -9.44
CA LEU A 57 -22.14 -10.99 -8.06
C LEU A 57 -21.38 -9.72 -7.68
N SER A 58 -20.11 -9.58 -8.07
CA SER A 58 -19.31 -8.38 -7.78
C SER A 58 -19.88 -7.13 -8.47
N SER A 59 -20.26 -7.26 -9.73
CA SER A 59 -20.89 -6.19 -10.53
C SER A 59 -22.25 -5.77 -9.99
N ALA A 60 -22.97 -6.70 -9.36
CA ALA A 60 -24.26 -6.44 -8.71
C ALA A 60 -24.08 -5.75 -7.35
N LEU A 61 -23.13 -6.23 -6.53
CA LEU A 61 -22.80 -5.62 -5.25
C LEU A 61 -22.29 -4.18 -5.40
N GLU A 62 -21.52 -3.91 -6.46
CA GLU A 62 -21.05 -2.56 -6.77
C GLU A 62 -22.20 -1.61 -7.14
N ARG A 63 -23.16 -2.08 -7.96
CA ARG A 63 -24.38 -1.32 -8.27
C ARG A 63 -25.24 -1.08 -7.03
N TYR A 64 -25.36 -2.07 -6.16
CA TYR A 64 -26.08 -1.96 -4.89
C TYR A 64 -25.42 -0.99 -3.91
N ARG A 65 -24.07 -0.98 -3.86
CA ARG A 65 -23.29 -0.05 -3.04
C ARG A 65 -23.49 1.40 -3.49
N ARG A 66 -23.49 1.64 -4.81
CA ARG A 66 -23.82 2.95 -5.41
C ARG A 66 -25.22 3.42 -5.01
N LEU A 67 -26.20 2.53 -5.06
CA LEU A 67 -27.58 2.83 -4.69
C LEU A 67 -27.74 3.21 -3.21
N LEU A 68 -27.11 2.47 -2.30
CA LEU A 68 -27.13 2.78 -0.87
C LEU A 68 -26.47 4.13 -0.53
N GLN A 69 -25.42 4.51 -1.25
CA GLN A 69 -24.74 5.79 -1.02
C GLN A 69 -25.60 6.97 -1.48
N ILE A 70 -26.25 6.87 -2.65
CA ILE A 70 -27.20 7.88 -3.15
C ILE A 70 -28.38 8.04 -2.17
N THR A 71 -28.91 6.93 -1.67
CA THR A 71 -30.08 6.92 -0.78
C THR A 71 -29.75 7.50 0.60
N LYS A 72 -28.59 7.16 1.18
CA LYS A 72 -28.14 7.73 2.46
C LYS A 72 -28.00 9.25 2.36
N TRP A 73 -27.44 9.79 1.28
CA TRP A 73 -27.12 11.21 1.21
C TRP A 73 -28.36 12.11 1.01
N TYR A 74 -29.34 11.66 0.21
CA TYR A 74 -30.61 12.39 0.03
C TYR A 74 -31.38 12.56 1.35
N ILE A 75 -31.26 11.56 2.25
CA ILE A 75 -31.84 11.59 3.61
C ILE A 75 -31.14 12.62 4.51
N TYR A 76 -29.85 12.92 4.31
CA TYR A 76 -29.04 13.70 5.25
C TYR A 76 -28.76 15.17 4.85
N LYS A 77 -28.85 15.58 3.58
CA LYS A 77 -28.30 16.88 3.14
C LYS A 77 -29.20 17.80 2.30
N GLY A 78 -30.28 17.30 1.71
CA GLY A 78 -31.26 18.13 0.96
C GLY A 78 -30.76 18.69 -0.40
N PRO A 79 -31.66 19.20 -1.27
CA PRO A 79 -31.32 19.59 -2.64
C PRO A 79 -30.60 20.94 -2.73
N GLY A 80 -29.49 21.04 -3.48
CA GLY A 80 -28.83 22.32 -3.80
C GLY A 80 -27.30 22.31 -4.03
N THR A 81 -26.62 21.16 -3.92
CA THR A 81 -25.15 21.07 -4.12
C THR A 81 -24.82 20.56 -5.53
N ASP A 82 -23.80 21.14 -6.19
CA ASP A 82 -23.35 20.74 -7.53
C ASP A 82 -22.78 19.31 -7.52
N TYR A 83 -23.65 18.37 -7.89
CA TYR A 83 -23.47 16.92 -7.82
C TYR A 83 -22.30 16.44 -8.67
N VAL A 84 -22.10 16.98 -9.86
CA VAL A 84 -21.14 16.43 -10.84
C VAL A 84 -19.70 16.65 -10.39
N THR A 85 -19.40 17.83 -9.85
CA THR A 85 -18.05 18.18 -9.40
C THR A 85 -17.69 17.51 -8.08
N LEU A 86 -18.62 17.45 -7.12
CA LEU A 86 -18.37 16.75 -5.85
C LEU A 86 -18.25 15.24 -6.06
N TRP A 87 -19.17 14.64 -6.83
CA TRP A 87 -19.14 13.21 -7.13
C TRP A 87 -17.88 12.80 -7.89
N ALA A 88 -17.46 13.56 -8.91
CA ALA A 88 -16.22 13.27 -9.62
C ALA A 88 -15.01 13.29 -8.67
N SER A 89 -14.97 14.23 -7.72
CA SER A 89 -13.89 14.32 -6.74
C SER A 89 -13.91 13.17 -5.71
N GLU A 90 -15.07 12.84 -5.14
CA GLU A 90 -15.19 11.77 -4.13
C GLU A 90 -15.04 10.38 -4.75
N THR A 91 -15.58 10.16 -5.95
CA THR A 91 -15.45 8.88 -6.66
C THR A 91 -14.01 8.66 -7.11
N ALA A 92 -13.30 9.71 -7.55
CA ALA A 92 -11.87 9.62 -7.84
C ALA A 92 -11.04 9.31 -6.58
N VAL A 93 -11.39 9.88 -5.42
CA VAL A 93 -10.74 9.57 -4.14
C VAL A 93 -11.01 8.13 -3.71
N LEU A 94 -12.25 7.64 -3.83
CA LEU A 94 -12.60 6.25 -3.50
C LEU A 94 -11.97 5.24 -4.46
N ALA A 95 -12.00 5.50 -5.76
CA ALA A 95 -11.36 4.66 -6.76
C ALA A 95 -9.84 4.59 -6.56
N LYS A 96 -9.21 5.74 -6.27
CA LYS A 96 -7.78 5.77 -5.92
C LYS A 96 -7.50 4.97 -4.65
N LYS A 97 -8.37 5.09 -3.63
CA LYS A 97 -8.22 4.32 -2.38
C LYS A 97 -8.35 2.81 -2.61
N ASP A 98 -9.27 2.38 -3.47
CA ASP A 98 -9.45 0.97 -3.82
C ASP A 98 -8.29 0.45 -4.68
N GLU A 99 -7.76 1.27 -5.60
CA GLU A 99 -6.55 0.97 -6.39
C GLU A 99 -5.30 0.85 -5.51
N ASP A 100 -5.13 1.78 -4.57
CA ASP A 100 -4.04 1.76 -3.59
C ASP A 100 -4.14 0.50 -2.71
N ALA A 101 -5.33 0.18 -2.19
CA ALA A 101 -5.56 -1.03 -1.38
C ALA A 101 -5.32 -2.33 -2.18
N MET A 102 -5.74 -2.37 -3.45
CA MET A 102 -5.49 -3.51 -4.33
C MET A 102 -3.99 -3.66 -4.64
N GLY A 103 -3.28 -2.55 -4.88
CA GLY A 103 -1.84 -2.52 -5.06
C GLY A 103 -1.09 -3.00 -3.81
N GLU A 104 -1.52 -2.55 -2.64
CA GLU A 104 -0.97 -2.98 -1.36
C GLU A 104 -1.13 -4.48 -1.11
N ALA A 105 -2.33 -5.02 -1.36
CA ALA A 105 -2.59 -6.46 -1.28
C ALA A 105 -1.72 -7.25 -2.27
N ARG A 106 -1.62 -6.79 -3.53
CA ARG A 106 -0.83 -7.45 -4.57
C ARG A 106 0.66 -7.50 -4.22
N CYS A 107 1.22 -6.42 -3.68
CA CYS A 107 2.62 -6.41 -3.26
C CYS A 107 2.84 -7.30 -2.03
N ALA A 108 1.95 -7.24 -1.03
CA ALA A 108 2.04 -8.12 0.13
C ALA A 108 2.02 -9.61 -0.29
N ASP A 109 1.17 -9.97 -1.24
CA ASP A 109 1.13 -11.31 -1.82
C ASP A 109 2.44 -11.67 -2.55
N ALA A 110 2.96 -10.76 -3.38
CA ALA A 110 4.23 -10.96 -4.09
C ALA A 110 5.39 -11.22 -3.11
N LEU A 111 5.46 -10.45 -2.01
CA LEU A 111 6.47 -10.64 -0.97
C LEU A 111 6.36 -12.03 -0.31
N PHE A 112 5.15 -12.49 -0.04
CA PHE A 112 4.92 -13.81 0.56
C PHE A 112 5.26 -14.94 -0.41
N MET A 113 4.78 -14.84 -1.66
CA MET A 113 4.98 -15.86 -2.71
C MET A 113 6.45 -16.02 -3.10
N ALA A 114 7.22 -14.93 -3.14
CA ALA A 114 8.67 -14.98 -3.34
C ALA A 114 9.43 -15.56 -2.14
N GLY A 115 8.74 -15.82 -1.01
CA GLY A 115 9.36 -16.25 0.24
C GLY A 115 10.18 -15.14 0.91
N ALA A 116 9.90 -13.87 0.60
CA ALA A 116 10.58 -12.74 1.23
C ALA A 116 10.13 -12.56 2.69
N VAL A 117 8.88 -12.89 3.02
CA VAL A 117 8.38 -12.92 4.41
C VAL A 117 8.33 -14.36 4.91
N LYS A 118 9.04 -14.65 6.00
CA LYS A 118 9.16 -15.98 6.58
C LYS A 118 8.75 -15.97 8.05
N PHE A 119 8.06 -17.02 8.48
CA PHE A 119 7.62 -17.20 9.88
C PHE A 119 8.24 -18.47 10.46
N GLY A 120 8.92 -18.38 11.60
CA GLY A 120 9.76 -19.48 12.10
C GLY A 120 10.54 -19.06 13.34
N ALA A 121 11.81 -19.44 13.43
CA ALA A 121 12.71 -19.00 14.49
C ALA A 121 14.05 -18.62 13.85
N PHE A 122 14.36 -17.32 13.81
CA PHE A 122 15.47 -16.79 13.02
C PHE A 122 16.48 -16.05 13.88
N ARG A 123 17.77 -16.27 13.58
CA ARG A 123 18.84 -15.41 14.08
C ARG A 123 18.88 -14.13 13.24
N LEU A 124 18.99 -13.00 13.92
CA LEU A 124 19.19 -11.65 13.38
C LEU A 124 20.58 -11.14 13.74
N ASN A 125 21.03 -10.03 13.13
CA ASN A 125 22.32 -9.39 13.43
C ASN A 125 22.54 -9.11 14.93
N LEU A 126 21.47 -8.81 15.68
CA LEU A 126 21.53 -8.67 17.14
C LEU A 126 22.16 -9.89 17.85
N HIS A 127 22.02 -11.10 17.30
CA HIS A 127 22.55 -12.32 17.91
C HIS A 127 24.06 -12.46 17.75
N GLU A 128 24.71 -11.61 16.96
CA GLU A 128 26.18 -11.52 16.91
C GLU A 128 26.72 -10.87 18.19
N THR A 129 26.02 -9.86 18.71
CA THR A 129 26.40 -9.14 19.94
C THR A 129 25.68 -9.65 21.18
N ASN A 130 24.52 -10.31 21.03
CA ASN A 130 23.76 -10.93 22.10
C ASN A 130 23.26 -12.34 21.70
N PRO A 131 24.12 -13.37 21.76
CA PRO A 131 23.82 -14.72 21.27
C PRO A 131 22.64 -15.42 21.94
N ASP A 132 22.31 -15.02 23.17
CA ASP A 132 21.24 -15.59 24.00
C ASP A 132 19.89 -14.86 23.86
N ALA A 133 19.83 -13.82 23.02
CA ALA A 133 18.58 -13.15 22.69
C ALA A 133 17.56 -14.13 22.07
N SER A 134 16.28 -13.85 22.30
CA SER A 134 15.20 -14.66 21.71
C SER A 134 15.21 -14.58 20.19
N LEU A 135 15.10 -15.74 19.54
CA LEU A 135 14.99 -15.85 18.09
C LEU A 135 13.77 -15.09 17.58
N SER A 136 13.93 -14.44 16.43
CA SER A 136 12.84 -13.69 15.79
C SER A 136 11.81 -14.66 15.21
N PRO A 137 10.51 -14.51 15.52
CA PRO A 137 9.46 -15.34 14.93
C PRO A 137 9.16 -14.98 13.47
N VAL A 138 9.66 -13.83 13.01
CA VAL A 138 9.50 -13.31 11.64
C VAL A 138 10.84 -12.88 11.05
N TYR A 139 11.08 -13.20 9.78
CA TYR A 139 12.24 -12.72 9.04
C TYR A 139 11.81 -12.21 7.67
N ILE A 140 12.37 -11.07 7.29
CA ILE A 140 12.13 -10.44 5.99
C ILE A 140 13.45 -10.44 5.24
N ASP A 141 13.46 -11.06 4.06
CA ASP A 141 14.64 -11.27 3.24
C ASP A 141 14.36 -10.88 1.79
N MET A 142 14.50 -9.59 1.48
CA MET A 142 14.18 -9.06 0.15
C MET A 142 15.15 -9.53 -0.94
N ARG A 143 16.28 -10.15 -0.58
CA ARG A 143 17.25 -10.70 -1.53
C ARG A 143 16.68 -11.85 -2.35
N VAL A 144 15.73 -12.61 -1.81
CA VAL A 144 15.15 -13.77 -2.52
C VAL A 144 14.39 -13.33 -3.78
N ILE A 145 13.79 -12.13 -3.77
CA ILE A 145 12.99 -11.59 -4.88
C ILE A 145 13.80 -11.46 -6.18
N ARG A 146 15.13 -11.45 -6.11
CA ARG A 146 16.02 -11.49 -7.28
C ARG A 146 15.72 -12.67 -8.21
N SER A 147 15.25 -13.79 -7.66
CA SER A 147 14.88 -15.01 -8.40
C SER A 147 13.43 -15.02 -8.88
N HIS A 148 12.66 -13.94 -8.63
CA HIS A 148 11.22 -13.84 -8.84
C HIS A 148 10.89 -12.59 -9.67
N PRO A 149 11.08 -12.62 -11.01
CA PRO A 149 10.99 -11.42 -11.85
C PRO A 149 9.62 -10.72 -11.83
N GLU A 150 8.52 -11.47 -11.73
CA GLU A 150 7.17 -10.91 -11.70
C GLU A 150 6.90 -10.18 -10.39
N GLU A 151 7.21 -10.81 -9.26
CA GLU A 151 7.13 -10.24 -7.93
C GLU A 151 8.06 -9.03 -7.79
N ARG A 152 9.26 -9.11 -8.40
CA ARG A 152 10.19 -7.99 -8.45
C ARG A 152 9.61 -6.77 -9.18
N ARG A 153 8.90 -6.97 -10.29
CA ARG A 153 8.21 -5.88 -11.01
C ARG A 153 7.13 -5.23 -10.14
N ILE A 154 6.33 -6.04 -9.45
CA ILE A 154 5.27 -5.54 -8.55
C ILE A 154 5.87 -4.65 -7.46
N VAL A 155 6.96 -5.09 -6.82
CA VAL A 155 7.63 -4.30 -5.78
C VAL A 155 8.25 -3.02 -6.35
N ALA A 156 8.86 -3.09 -7.55
CA ALA A 156 9.41 -1.90 -8.22
C ALA A 156 8.32 -0.87 -8.54
N ASP A 157 7.12 -1.30 -8.94
CA ASP A 157 5.99 -0.42 -9.20
C ASP A 157 5.55 0.33 -7.92
N GLU A 158 5.62 -0.31 -6.75
CA GLU A 158 5.31 0.34 -5.47
C GLU A 158 6.37 1.36 -5.05
N TYR A 159 7.66 1.10 -5.29
CA TYR A 159 8.70 2.12 -5.12
C TYR A 159 8.47 3.30 -6.05
N GLU A 160 8.20 3.05 -7.33
CA GLU A 160 7.98 4.11 -8.33
C GLU A 160 6.79 5.01 -7.94
N LYS A 161 5.70 4.43 -7.43
CA LYS A 161 4.58 5.18 -6.86
C LYS A 161 5.00 6.01 -5.64
N LEU A 162 5.79 5.43 -4.73
CA LEU A 162 6.20 6.08 -3.49
C LEU A 162 7.12 7.29 -3.73
N ILE A 163 7.98 7.23 -4.76
CA ILE A 163 8.96 8.29 -5.04
C ILE A 163 8.46 9.38 -5.99
N ARG A 164 7.30 9.19 -6.62
CA ARG A 164 6.79 10.03 -7.73
C ARG A 164 6.79 11.55 -7.47
N ASN A 165 6.53 11.97 -6.24
CA ASN A 165 6.43 13.38 -5.87
C ASN A 165 7.62 13.88 -5.03
N ILE A 166 8.68 13.08 -4.93
CA ILE A 166 9.90 13.43 -4.21
C ILE A 166 10.90 13.98 -5.23
N PRO A 167 11.42 15.20 -5.06
CA PRO A 167 12.36 15.75 -6.02
C PRO A 167 13.79 15.28 -5.72
N PHE A 168 14.47 14.71 -6.73
CA PHE A 168 15.83 14.20 -6.63
C PHE A 168 16.55 14.31 -7.97
N ASP A 169 17.88 14.19 -7.95
CA ASP A 169 18.74 14.28 -9.14
C ASP A 169 19.46 12.95 -9.42
N VAL A 170 19.68 12.12 -8.39
CA VAL A 170 20.31 10.80 -8.47
C VAL A 170 19.65 9.84 -7.46
N LEU A 171 19.51 8.57 -7.82
CA LEU A 171 19.08 7.53 -6.90
C LEU A 171 20.28 6.94 -6.15
N ALA A 172 20.16 6.71 -4.84
CA ALA A 172 21.18 6.03 -4.06
C ALA A 172 20.58 4.81 -3.37
N ASP A 173 21.14 3.63 -3.59
CA ASP A 173 20.70 2.43 -2.88
C ASP A 173 21.42 2.28 -1.54
N VAL A 174 20.81 1.57 -0.60
CA VAL A 174 21.50 0.99 0.55
C VAL A 174 21.77 -0.48 0.25
N PRO A 175 23.01 -0.86 -0.09
CA PRO A 175 23.28 -2.22 -0.55
C PRO A 175 22.97 -3.28 0.51
N THR A 176 22.63 -4.51 0.13
CA THR A 176 22.62 -5.07 -1.24
C THR A 176 21.22 -5.48 -1.70
N ALA A 177 20.26 -5.65 -0.78
CA ALA A 177 18.97 -6.23 -1.11
C ALA A 177 18.16 -5.35 -2.07
N VAL A 178 18.22 -4.02 -1.88
CA VAL A 178 17.43 -3.05 -2.64
C VAL A 178 18.02 -2.69 -4.02
N THR A 179 19.32 -2.91 -4.23
CA THR A 179 20.06 -2.53 -5.46
C THR A 179 19.35 -2.90 -6.77
N PRO A 180 18.74 -4.10 -6.94
CA PRO A 180 18.06 -4.45 -8.19
C PRO A 180 16.82 -3.59 -8.45
N PHE A 181 16.11 -3.15 -7.40
CA PHE A 181 14.96 -2.27 -7.55
C PHE A 181 15.42 -0.87 -7.94
N VAL A 182 16.48 -0.36 -7.31
CA VAL A 182 17.06 0.95 -7.65
C VAL A 182 17.58 0.99 -9.08
N ALA A 183 18.23 -0.08 -9.55
CA ALA A 183 18.62 -0.21 -10.95
C ALA A 183 17.41 -0.19 -11.89
N MET A 184 16.34 -0.93 -11.58
CA MET A 184 15.11 -0.90 -12.38
C MET A 184 14.45 0.49 -12.39
N LEU A 185 14.46 1.22 -11.26
CA LEU A 185 13.92 2.58 -11.17
C LEU A 185 14.78 3.56 -11.97
N ALA A 186 16.10 3.46 -11.88
CA ALA A 186 17.04 4.27 -12.67
C ALA A 186 16.78 4.12 -14.17
N ASP A 187 16.64 2.88 -14.65
CA ASP A 187 16.33 2.57 -16.04
C ASP A 187 14.97 3.13 -16.46
N ARG A 188 13.92 2.94 -15.64
CA ARG A 188 12.55 3.37 -15.94
C ARG A 188 12.42 4.90 -15.98
N LEU A 189 13.11 5.60 -15.08
CA LEU A 189 13.01 7.04 -14.92
C LEU A 189 14.05 7.81 -15.74
N GLY A 190 15.04 7.12 -16.31
CA GLY A 190 16.13 7.74 -17.06
C GLY A 190 17.03 8.60 -16.17
N VAL A 191 17.24 8.20 -14.92
CA VAL A 191 18.02 8.93 -13.92
C VAL A 191 19.25 8.13 -13.51
N PRO A 192 20.39 8.77 -13.18
CA PRO A 192 21.56 8.06 -12.70
C PRO A 192 21.30 7.41 -11.33
N MET A 193 22.06 6.36 -11.02
CA MET A 193 22.15 5.80 -9.68
C MET A 193 23.59 5.73 -9.18
N VAL A 194 23.75 5.82 -7.87
CA VAL A 194 25.02 5.65 -7.16
C VAL A 194 24.86 4.64 -6.04
N THR A 195 25.97 4.03 -5.63
CA THR A 195 25.99 3.01 -4.58
C THR A 195 27.11 3.30 -3.58
N PRO A 196 26.81 3.68 -2.33
CA PRO A 196 27.83 3.81 -1.30
C PRO A 196 28.40 2.42 -0.96
N ARG A 197 29.73 2.32 -0.90
CA ARG A 197 30.43 1.09 -0.54
C ARG A 197 30.59 1.03 0.98
N GLY A 198 30.21 -0.10 1.58
CA GLY A 198 30.59 -0.41 2.96
C GLY A 198 32.11 -0.52 3.10
N ASN A 199 32.62 -0.21 4.30
CA ASN A 199 34.03 -0.17 4.74
C ASN A 199 35.12 -0.38 3.67
N GLU A 200 35.95 0.65 3.54
CA GLU A 200 37.11 0.78 2.65
C GLU A 200 37.83 -0.54 2.36
N LYS A 201 37.66 -1.06 1.15
CA LYS A 201 38.65 -2.01 0.63
C LYS A 201 39.94 -1.23 0.42
N THR A 202 41.02 -1.68 1.06
CA THR A 202 42.39 -1.15 0.98
C THR A 202 43.02 -1.18 -0.42
N HIS A 203 42.31 -1.67 -1.43
CA HIS A 203 42.80 -1.84 -2.80
C HIS A 203 41.79 -1.31 -3.83
N GLY A 204 42.20 -0.31 -4.62
CA GLY A 204 41.38 0.35 -5.65
C GLY A 204 41.59 1.87 -5.68
N SER A 205 40.73 2.60 -6.40
CA SER A 205 40.77 4.07 -6.53
C SER A 205 40.48 4.85 -5.23
N GLY A 206 40.23 4.18 -4.11
CA GLY A 206 39.80 4.79 -2.85
C GLY A 206 38.38 5.39 -2.88
N ALA A 207 37.65 5.26 -4.00
CA ALA A 207 36.29 5.76 -4.10
C ALA A 207 35.34 4.99 -3.18
N THR A 208 34.63 5.72 -2.33
CA THR A 208 33.64 5.22 -1.36
C THR A 208 32.23 5.13 -1.93
N ILE A 209 32.02 5.64 -3.15
CA ILE A 209 30.74 5.63 -3.87
C ILE A 209 30.98 5.13 -5.29
N ASP A 210 30.21 4.13 -5.71
CA ASP A 210 30.11 3.67 -7.09
C ASP A 210 29.13 4.53 -7.89
N GLY A 211 29.45 4.80 -9.15
CA GLY A 211 28.65 5.66 -10.04
C GLY A 211 29.22 7.08 -10.16
N ALA A 212 28.79 7.78 -11.21
CA ALA A 212 29.21 9.16 -11.47
C ALA A 212 28.16 10.14 -10.95
N PHE A 213 28.62 11.19 -10.26
CA PHE A 213 27.76 12.23 -9.72
C PHE A 213 28.53 13.55 -9.61
N GLN A 214 27.82 14.64 -9.35
CA GLN A 214 28.37 15.96 -9.09
C GLN A 214 28.02 16.41 -7.67
N PRO A 215 28.96 17.05 -6.95
CA PRO A 215 28.66 17.65 -5.65
C PRO A 215 27.48 18.62 -5.75
N GLY A 216 26.61 18.59 -4.74
CA GLY A 216 25.37 19.38 -4.68
C GLY A 216 24.15 18.69 -5.30
N GLN A 217 24.30 17.58 -6.04
CA GLN A 217 23.16 16.79 -6.49
C GLN A 217 22.40 16.18 -5.30
N ARG A 218 21.07 16.15 -5.41
CA ARG A 218 20.19 15.55 -4.40
C ARG A 218 20.06 14.05 -4.62
N ALA A 219 20.56 13.28 -3.67
CA ALA A 219 20.45 11.84 -3.67
C ALA A 219 19.19 11.39 -2.92
N LEU A 220 18.31 10.64 -3.59
CA LEU A 220 17.21 9.94 -2.94
C LEU A 220 17.70 8.57 -2.46
N VAL A 221 17.77 8.39 -1.14
CA VAL A 221 18.22 7.12 -0.56
C VAL A 221 17.05 6.13 -0.55
N ILE A 222 17.26 4.94 -1.12
CA ILE A 222 16.25 3.89 -1.21
C ILE A 222 16.76 2.63 -0.51
N ASP A 223 15.92 2.06 0.36
CA ASP A 223 16.19 0.85 1.13
C ASP A 223 14.98 -0.10 1.14
N ASP A 224 15.21 -1.37 1.44
CA ASP A 224 14.19 -2.41 1.46
C ASP A 224 13.49 -2.52 2.82
N LEU A 225 14.23 -2.40 3.91
CA LEU A 225 13.71 -2.68 5.25
C LEU A 225 14.38 -1.81 6.30
N ILE A 226 13.60 -1.19 7.20
CA ILE A 226 14.15 -0.41 8.32
C ILE A 226 13.83 -1.04 9.69
N THR A 227 14.87 -1.12 10.52
CA THR A 227 14.83 -1.53 11.93
C THR A 227 15.31 -0.39 12.83
N SER A 228 16.63 -0.27 13.03
CA SER A 228 17.32 0.74 13.87
C SER A 228 17.94 1.89 13.06
N ALA A 229 17.84 1.82 11.73
CA ALA A 229 18.41 2.76 10.75
C ALA A 229 19.94 2.81 10.60
N ASP A 230 20.71 1.96 11.29
CA ASP A 230 22.18 2.04 11.29
C ASP A 230 22.79 2.01 9.87
N SER A 231 22.35 1.06 9.03
CA SER A 231 22.84 0.93 7.65
C SER A 231 22.52 2.14 6.78
N LYS A 232 21.36 2.76 6.99
CA LYS A 232 20.94 3.96 6.23
C LYS A 232 21.76 5.16 6.64
N LEU A 233 21.97 5.36 7.94
CA LEU A 233 22.80 6.45 8.46
C LEU A 233 24.26 6.34 7.99
N GLU A 234 24.82 5.13 7.93
CA GLU A 234 26.16 4.88 7.38
C GLU A 234 26.23 5.22 5.88
N ALA A 235 25.25 4.75 5.10
CA ALA A 235 25.15 5.06 3.68
C ALA A 235 25.02 6.58 3.43
N ILE A 236 24.14 7.26 4.17
CA ILE A 236 23.93 8.71 4.07
C ILE A 236 25.22 9.47 4.37
N ARG A 237 25.93 9.13 5.46
CA ARG A 237 27.22 9.77 5.78
C ARG A 237 28.23 9.62 4.64
N THR A 238 28.29 8.44 4.02
CA THR A 238 29.17 8.19 2.87
C THR A 238 28.80 9.08 1.69
N LEU A 239 27.51 9.19 1.36
CA LEU A 239 26.99 10.03 0.28
C LEU A 239 27.27 11.52 0.53
N GLU A 240 26.97 12.00 1.73
CA GLU A 240 27.19 13.40 2.13
C GLU A 240 28.68 13.77 2.19
N ALA A 241 29.54 12.86 2.66
CA ALA A 241 31.00 13.05 2.59
C ALA A 241 31.51 13.12 1.15
N GLY A 242 30.84 12.47 0.21
CA GLY A 242 31.08 12.60 -1.23
C GLY A 242 30.59 13.92 -1.82
N GLY A 243 29.81 14.71 -1.09
CA GLY A 243 29.24 16.00 -1.52
C GLY A 243 27.82 15.91 -2.08
N LEU A 244 27.14 14.77 -1.97
CA LEU A 244 25.71 14.66 -2.30
C LEU A 244 24.86 15.27 -1.17
N VAL A 245 23.68 15.74 -1.53
CA VAL A 245 22.69 16.27 -0.56
C VAL A 245 21.62 15.20 -0.35
N VAL A 246 21.42 14.72 0.89
CA VAL A 246 20.35 13.78 1.20
C VAL A 246 19.28 14.47 2.04
N THR A 247 18.04 14.48 1.55
CA THR A 247 16.88 15.05 2.28
C THR A 247 15.80 14.02 2.59
N ASP A 248 15.69 12.99 1.77
CA ASP A 248 14.61 12.03 1.79
C ASP A 248 15.16 10.59 1.74
N VAL A 249 14.58 9.73 2.56
CA VAL A 249 14.87 8.29 2.64
C VAL A 249 13.58 7.52 2.38
N VAL A 250 13.62 6.59 1.44
CA VAL A 250 12.48 5.78 1.01
C VAL A 250 12.72 4.35 1.42
N VAL A 251 11.79 3.75 2.15
CA VAL A 251 11.89 2.37 2.61
C VAL A 251 10.61 1.61 2.27
N LEU A 252 10.74 0.39 1.75
CA LEU A 252 9.56 -0.42 1.45
C LEU A 252 8.84 -0.86 2.73
N ILE A 253 9.58 -1.40 3.72
CA ILE A 253 8.99 -1.96 4.93
C ILE A 253 9.62 -1.35 6.19
N ASP A 254 8.80 -0.81 7.07
CA ASP A 254 9.19 -0.45 8.43
C ASP A 254 8.80 -1.56 9.42
N ARG A 255 9.80 -2.05 10.18
CA ARG A 255 9.59 -3.02 11.25
C ARG A 255 9.04 -2.39 12.53
N GLN A 256 8.87 -1.07 12.57
CA GLN A 256 8.35 -0.32 13.71
C GLN A 256 9.18 -0.53 14.97
N GLN A 257 10.51 -0.45 14.81
CA GLN A 257 11.49 -0.66 15.90
C GLN A 257 12.34 0.61 16.15
N GLY A 258 11.82 1.80 15.84
CA GLY A 258 12.45 3.09 16.15
C GLY A 258 13.32 3.70 15.05
N GLY A 259 13.54 3.00 13.93
CA GLY A 259 14.45 3.46 12.88
C GLY A 259 13.93 4.67 12.09
N VAL A 260 12.61 4.74 11.87
CA VAL A 260 11.98 5.89 11.18
C VAL A 260 12.17 7.14 12.02
N GLU A 261 11.86 7.06 13.31
CA GLU A 261 12.01 8.15 14.28
C GLU A 261 13.46 8.60 14.35
N ARG A 262 14.41 7.66 14.42
CA ARG A 262 15.84 7.98 14.45
C ARG A 262 16.33 8.74 13.21
N LEU A 263 15.84 8.39 12.02
CA LEU A 263 16.16 9.14 10.79
C LEU A 263 15.53 10.53 10.80
N GLN A 264 14.29 10.65 11.29
CA GLN A 264 13.61 11.94 11.42
C GLN A 264 14.31 12.87 12.42
N GLU A 265 14.74 12.33 13.57
CA GLU A 265 15.55 13.05 14.56
C GLU A 265 16.91 13.50 13.99
N ALA A 266 17.48 12.72 13.06
CA ALA A 266 18.68 13.09 12.33
C ALA A 266 18.44 14.10 11.20
N GLY A 267 17.19 14.52 10.97
CA GLY A 267 16.82 15.58 10.02
C GLY A 267 16.33 15.11 8.65
N TYR A 268 16.13 13.80 8.44
CA TYR A 268 15.69 13.25 7.15
C TYR A 268 14.18 13.04 7.10
N LYS A 269 13.57 13.30 5.93
CA LYS A 269 12.19 12.90 5.66
C LYS A 269 12.17 11.42 5.31
N VAL A 270 11.34 10.64 5.99
CA VAL A 270 11.26 9.19 5.78
C VAL A 270 9.91 8.83 5.17
N HIS A 271 9.95 8.11 4.06
CA HIS A 271 8.77 7.64 3.32
C HIS A 271 8.72 6.13 3.40
N VAL A 272 7.68 5.58 4.01
CA VAL A 272 7.51 4.14 4.20
C VAL A 272 6.29 3.66 3.42
N LYS A 273 6.44 2.57 2.64
CA LYS A 273 5.29 1.97 1.94
C LYS A 273 4.45 1.08 2.87
N TYR A 274 5.08 0.18 3.62
CA TYR A 274 4.41 -0.80 4.46
C TYR A 274 4.90 -0.77 5.90
N LEU A 275 3.96 -0.79 6.84
CA LEU A 275 4.24 -1.11 8.23
C LEU A 275 4.16 -2.62 8.43
N ILE A 276 5.08 -3.20 9.20
CA ILE A 276 5.06 -4.64 9.50
C ILE A 276 3.75 -5.06 10.15
N SER A 277 3.17 -4.25 11.04
CA SER A 277 1.85 -4.54 11.65
C SER A 277 0.75 -4.73 10.61
N LYS A 278 0.72 -3.89 9.56
CA LYS A 278 -0.26 -3.97 8.49
C LYS A 278 -0.07 -5.21 7.63
N LEU A 279 1.17 -5.57 7.31
CA LEU A 279 1.48 -6.82 6.61
C LEU A 279 1.06 -8.04 7.43
N LEU A 280 1.34 -8.05 8.74
CA LEU A 280 0.96 -9.16 9.62
C LEU A 280 -0.56 -9.33 9.72
N HIS A 281 -1.30 -8.23 9.92
CA HIS A 281 -2.77 -8.26 9.89
C HIS A 281 -3.30 -8.80 8.56
N TYR A 282 -2.78 -8.32 7.43
CA TYR A 282 -3.16 -8.80 6.11
C TYR A 282 -2.90 -10.31 5.96
N TYR A 283 -1.73 -10.81 6.36
CA TYR A 283 -1.44 -12.24 6.29
C TYR A 283 -2.31 -13.08 7.24
N MET A 284 -2.70 -12.54 8.39
CA MET A 284 -3.65 -13.18 9.30
C MET A 284 -5.06 -13.25 8.72
N GLU A 285 -5.54 -12.17 8.07
CA GLU A 285 -6.86 -12.09 7.44
C GLU A 285 -6.98 -13.02 6.22
N THR A 286 -5.89 -13.15 5.45
CA THR A 286 -5.83 -14.00 4.27
C THR A 286 -5.48 -15.46 4.55
N GLY A 287 -5.29 -15.84 5.83
CA GLY A 287 -4.94 -17.21 6.22
C GLY A 287 -3.51 -17.65 5.89
N ARG A 288 -2.63 -16.70 5.53
CA ARG A 288 -1.19 -16.93 5.29
C ARG A 288 -0.35 -16.95 6.56
N LEU A 289 -0.89 -16.40 7.64
CA LEU A 289 -0.32 -16.44 8.99
C LEU A 289 -1.40 -16.89 9.98
N GLU A 290 -1.13 -17.99 10.69
CA GLU A 290 -2.02 -18.46 11.75
C GLU A 290 -2.16 -17.41 12.85
N GLN A 291 -3.37 -17.27 13.40
CA GLN A 291 -3.70 -16.22 14.37
C GLN A 291 -2.80 -16.25 15.61
N GLU A 292 -2.57 -17.45 16.17
CA GLU A 292 -1.71 -17.63 17.34
C GLU A 292 -0.25 -17.23 17.05
N LYS A 293 0.29 -17.68 15.91
CA LYS A 293 1.65 -17.32 15.48
C LYS A 293 1.76 -15.82 15.19
N GLY A 294 0.73 -15.21 14.62
CA GLY A 294 0.63 -13.76 14.42
C GLY A 294 0.74 -13.00 15.74
N GLN A 295 -0.02 -13.38 16.77
CA GLN A 295 0.06 -12.77 18.10
C GLN A 295 1.45 -12.90 18.73
N GLN A 296 2.13 -14.03 18.53
CA GLN A 296 3.52 -14.20 18.99
C GLN A 296 4.47 -13.23 18.29
N VAL A 297 4.29 -12.99 16.98
CA VAL A 297 5.08 -12.01 16.23
C VAL A 297 4.82 -10.58 16.71
N PHE A 298 3.57 -10.17 16.91
CA PHE A 298 3.23 -8.86 17.46
C PHE A 298 3.91 -8.63 18.82
N LYS A 299 3.77 -9.61 19.73
CA LYS A 299 4.41 -9.56 21.04
C LYS A 299 5.93 -9.43 20.96
N TYR A 300 6.58 -10.15 20.04
CA TYR A 300 8.04 -10.05 19.84
C TYR A 300 8.47 -8.66 19.34
N LEU A 301 7.67 -8.05 18.45
CA LEU A 301 7.94 -6.71 17.92
C LEU A 301 7.60 -5.59 18.89
N GLY A 302 6.90 -5.87 20.00
CA GLY A 302 6.44 -4.86 20.95
C GLY A 302 5.25 -4.05 20.44
N LEU A 303 4.43 -4.64 19.56
CA LEU A 303 3.27 -4.04 18.90
C LEU A 303 1.94 -4.56 19.46
#